data_AF-A0A9E5TVR8-F1
#
_entry.id   AF-A0A9E5TVR8-F1
#
_cell.length_a   1.000
_cell.length_b   1.000
_cell.length_c   1.000
_cell.angle_alpha   90.00
_cell.angle_beta   90.00
_cell.angle_gamma   90.00
#
_symmetry.space_group_name_H-M   'P 1'
#
loop_
_entity.id
_entity.type
_entity.pdbx_description
1 polymer ?
#
loop_
_entity_poly.entity_id
_entity_poly.type
_entity_poly.pdbx_seq_one_letter_code
_entity_poly.pdbx_strand_id
1 'polypeptide(L)'
;MAGDSSTDLAGLQATVLDHASEFVALVHAAAPGRYRELLDAPRIKSSLAEDNAFNHGKVFVYAEYDVFRAEFRRRFPQASGHACINAFCKLFLKNDISITRLVEAIERSPRDERQQLTHRD
;
A
#
# COMPACT_ATOMS: atom_id res chain seq x y z
N MET A 1 -28.52 11.70 -1.59
CA MET A 1 -27.71 12.46 -0.62
C MET A 1 -26.26 12.08 -0.84
N ALA A 2 -25.50 12.88 -1.59
CA ALA A 2 -24.12 12.58 -1.99
C ALA A 2 -23.19 13.71 -1.51
N GLY A 3 -23.10 13.86 -0.18
CA GLY A 3 -22.39 14.98 0.47
C GLY A 3 -21.50 14.58 1.64
N ASP A 4 -21.23 13.30 1.88
CA ASP A 4 -20.69 12.82 3.17
C ASP A 4 -19.28 12.21 3.10
N SER A 5 -18.80 11.83 1.92
CA SER A 5 -17.52 11.13 1.76
C SER A 5 -16.27 12.03 1.89
N SER A 6 -16.39 13.33 1.63
CA SER A 6 -15.27 14.27 1.75
C SER A 6 -15.00 14.68 3.20
N THR A 7 -16.06 14.90 3.98
CA THR A 7 -15.99 15.26 5.41
C THR A 7 -15.47 14.09 6.24
N ASP A 8 -15.90 12.87 5.91
CA ASP A 8 -15.42 11.63 6.52
C ASP A 8 -13.92 11.41 6.27
N LEU A 9 -13.46 11.67 5.03
CA LEU A 9 -12.04 11.58 4.69
C LEU A 9 -11.18 12.63 5.41
N ALA A 10 -11.67 13.85 5.57
CA ALA A 10 -10.97 14.92 6.28
C ALA A 10 -10.87 14.63 7.80
N GLY A 11 -11.94 14.13 8.42
CA GLY A 11 -11.93 13.72 9.84
C GLY A 11 -11.00 12.53 10.10
N LEU A 12 -11.01 11.55 9.20
CA LEU A 12 -10.08 10.43 9.24
C LEU A 12 -8.62 10.88 9.10
N GLN A 13 -8.34 11.83 8.22
CA GLN A 13 -6.99 12.39 8.05
C GLN A 13 -6.51 13.13 9.30
N ALA A 14 -7.35 13.95 9.92
CA ALA A 14 -7.01 14.62 11.16
C ALA A 14 -6.64 13.59 12.25
N THR A 15 -7.45 12.54 12.38
CA THR A 15 -7.19 11.46 13.35
C THR A 15 -5.89 10.69 13.07
N VAL A 16 -5.56 10.44 11.80
CA VAL A 16 -4.27 9.83 11.43
C VAL A 16 -3.10 10.74 11.82
N LEU A 17 -3.24 12.05 11.61
CA LEU A 17 -2.21 13.02 11.96
C LEU A 17 -2.01 13.13 13.47
N ASP A 18 -3.07 13.01 14.27
CA ASP A 18 -2.99 12.96 15.73
C ASP A 18 -2.15 11.76 16.22
N HIS A 19 -2.15 10.66 15.45
CA HIS A 19 -1.36 9.45 15.72
C HIS A 19 -0.13 9.29 14.81
N ALA A 20 0.31 10.38 14.15
CA ALA A 20 1.39 10.33 13.15
C ALA A 20 2.67 9.70 13.70
N SER A 21 3.09 10.10 14.90
CA SER A 21 4.31 9.60 15.55
C SER A 21 4.26 8.10 15.82
N GLU A 22 3.10 7.57 16.24
CA GLU A 22 2.90 6.15 16.49
C GLU A 22 2.97 5.33 15.20
N PHE A 23 2.32 5.79 14.14
CA PHE A 23 2.38 5.16 12.82
C PHE A 23 3.82 5.14 12.28
N VAL A 24 4.52 6.28 12.37
CA VAL A 24 5.91 6.38 11.88
C VAL A 24 6.84 5.47 12.69
N ALA A 25 6.73 5.47 14.03
CA ALA A 25 7.54 4.62 14.88
C ALA A 25 7.31 3.12 14.58
N LEU A 26 6.05 2.72 14.41
CA LEU A 26 5.69 1.34 14.07
C LEU A 26 6.27 0.93 12.71
N VAL A 27 6.06 1.75 11.67
CA VAL A 27 6.56 1.46 10.32
C VAL A 27 8.08 1.38 10.32
N HIS A 28 8.76 2.32 10.96
CA HIS A 28 10.22 2.31 11.03
C HIS A 28 10.77 1.06 11.75
N ALA A 29 10.09 0.59 12.80
CA ALA A 29 10.50 -0.60 13.54
C ALA A 29 10.23 -1.91 12.77
N ALA A 30 9.07 -2.03 12.12
CA ALA A 30 8.60 -3.30 11.56
C ALA A 30 8.88 -3.48 10.06
N ALA A 31 8.98 -2.40 9.27
CA ALA A 31 9.19 -2.48 7.82
C ALA A 31 10.45 -3.28 7.42
N PRO A 32 11.60 -3.19 8.13
CA PRO A 32 12.76 -4.03 7.80
C PRO A 32 12.51 -5.53 7.95
N GLY A 33 11.73 -5.93 8.95
CA GLY A 33 11.31 -7.32 9.12
C GLY A 33 10.38 -7.75 8.00
N ARG A 34 9.36 -6.94 7.73
CA ARG A 34 8.39 -7.21 6.66
C ARG A 34 9.04 -7.27 5.27
N TYR A 35 10.03 -6.42 5.02
CA TYR A 35 10.82 -6.43 3.79
C TYR A 35 11.54 -7.77 3.59
N ARG A 36 12.16 -8.33 4.64
CA ARG A 36 12.83 -9.65 4.54
C ARG A 36 11.84 -10.76 4.23
N GLU A 37 10.68 -10.77 4.87
CA GLU A 37 9.61 -11.73 4.57
C GLU A 37 9.14 -11.63 3.11
N LEU A 38 8.99 -10.40 2.59
CA LEU A 38 8.60 -10.16 1.21
C LEU A 38 9.67 -10.63 0.24
N LEU A 39 10.96 -10.44 0.55
CA LEU A 39 12.05 -10.98 -0.27
C LEU A 39 12.00 -12.49 -0.38
N ASP A 40 11.45 -13.20 0.62
CA ASP A 40 11.31 -14.65 0.59
C ASP A 40 10.11 -15.17 -0.21
N ALA A 41 9.14 -14.29 -0.51
CA ALA A 41 7.98 -14.65 -1.30
C ALA A 41 8.38 -15.00 -2.75
N PRO A 42 8.01 -16.19 -3.27
CA PRO A 42 8.41 -16.64 -4.62
C PRO A 42 8.10 -15.64 -5.73
N ARG A 43 6.93 -14.98 -5.65
CA ARG A 43 6.54 -13.96 -6.62
C ARG A 43 7.48 -12.76 -6.62
N ILE A 44 7.84 -12.25 -5.44
CA ILE A 44 8.73 -11.09 -5.32
C ILE A 44 10.12 -11.45 -5.84
N LYS A 45 10.60 -12.68 -5.55
CA LYS A 45 11.84 -13.22 -6.14
C LYS A 45 11.80 -13.23 -7.67
N SER A 46 10.72 -13.75 -8.28
CA SER A 46 10.55 -13.74 -9.73
C SER A 46 10.50 -12.32 -10.30
N SER A 47 9.70 -11.42 -9.74
CA SER A 47 9.61 -10.04 -10.22
C SER A 47 10.94 -9.29 -10.14
N LEU A 48 11.73 -9.51 -9.08
CA LEU A 48 13.08 -8.91 -8.96
C LEU A 48 14.09 -9.47 -9.99
N ALA A 49 13.89 -10.70 -10.45
CA ALA A 49 14.77 -11.33 -11.43
C ALA A 49 14.40 -10.98 -12.88
N GLU A 50 13.11 -10.72 -13.14
CA GLU A 50 12.56 -10.64 -14.50
C GLU A 50 12.16 -9.22 -14.93
N ASP A 51 11.78 -8.33 -13.99
CA ASP A 51 11.34 -6.96 -14.29
C ASP A 51 12.41 -5.93 -13.89
N ASN A 52 13.10 -5.37 -14.88
CA ASN A 52 14.13 -4.33 -14.69
C ASN A 52 13.59 -3.06 -13.99
N ALA A 53 12.29 -2.79 -14.08
CA ALA A 53 11.67 -1.67 -13.38
C ALA A 53 11.30 -2.02 -11.94
N PHE A 54 11.16 -3.31 -11.57
CA PHE A 54 10.87 -3.76 -10.21
C PHE A 54 12.16 -3.98 -9.44
N ASN A 55 12.31 -3.29 -8.30
CA ASN A 55 13.57 -3.28 -7.56
C ASN A 55 13.37 -3.30 -6.04
N HIS A 56 14.45 -3.51 -5.30
CA HIS A 56 14.44 -3.57 -3.84
C HIS A 56 13.84 -2.32 -3.18
N GLY A 57 14.02 -1.13 -3.76
CA GLY A 57 13.40 0.10 -3.25
C GLY A 57 11.88 0.03 -3.30
N LYS A 58 11.31 -0.47 -4.40
CA LYS A 58 9.85 -0.70 -4.51
C LYS A 58 9.35 -1.74 -3.52
N VAL A 59 10.09 -2.83 -3.31
CA VAL A 59 9.74 -3.85 -2.31
C VAL A 59 9.76 -3.27 -0.90
N PHE A 60 10.77 -2.45 -0.57
CA PHE A 60 10.84 -1.81 0.74
C PHE A 60 9.70 -0.81 0.95
N VAL A 61 9.37 0.02 -0.04
CA VAL A 61 8.21 0.93 0.04
C VAL A 61 6.90 0.16 0.21
N TYR A 62 6.75 -0.97 -0.45
CA TYR A 62 5.59 -1.84 -0.23
C TYR A 62 5.57 -2.43 1.19
N ALA A 63 6.73 -2.80 1.74
CA ALA A 63 6.83 -3.25 3.13
C ALA A 63 6.39 -2.15 4.12
N GLU A 64 6.82 -0.90 3.91
CA GLU A 64 6.35 0.26 4.69
C GLU A 64 4.83 0.38 4.63
N TYR A 65 4.26 0.34 3.41
CA TYR A 65 2.83 0.44 3.20
C TYR A 65 2.06 -0.72 3.83
N ASP A 66 2.55 -1.95 3.72
CA ASP A 66 1.85 -3.14 4.24
C ASP A 66 1.77 -3.13 5.77
N VAL A 67 2.86 -2.72 6.44
CA VAL A 67 2.88 -2.49 7.90
C VAL A 67 1.90 -1.38 8.28
N PHE A 68 1.97 -0.23 7.59
CA PHE A 68 1.06 0.88 7.83
C PHE A 68 -0.41 0.45 7.66
N ARG A 69 -0.72 -0.25 6.56
CA ARG A 69 -2.06 -0.70 6.19
C ARG A 69 -2.64 -1.64 7.23
N ALA A 70 -1.84 -2.57 7.76
CA ALA A 70 -2.30 -3.49 8.80
C ALA A 70 -2.77 -2.73 10.05
N GLU A 71 -1.97 -1.77 10.52
CA GLU A 71 -2.32 -0.95 11.68
C GLU A 71 -3.47 0.02 11.39
N PHE A 72 -3.46 0.64 10.21
CA PHE A 72 -4.51 1.55 9.78
C PHE A 72 -5.87 0.87 9.75
N ARG A 73 -5.96 -0.35 9.19
CA ARG A 73 -7.20 -1.14 9.17
C ARG A 73 -7.65 -1.56 10.56
N ARG A 74 -6.71 -1.81 11.48
CA ARG A 74 -7.03 -2.13 12.88
C ARG A 74 -7.67 -0.93 13.58
N ARG A 75 -7.16 0.28 13.35
CA ARG A 75 -7.67 1.53 13.98
C ARG A 75 -8.92 2.08 13.28
N PHE A 76 -9.01 1.91 11.97
CA PHE A 76 -10.05 2.49 11.11
C PHE A 76 -10.69 1.41 10.22
N PRO A 77 -11.41 0.43 10.81
CA PRO A 77 -11.91 -0.73 10.07
C PRO A 77 -12.94 -0.38 8.97
N GLN A 78 -13.61 0.77 9.07
CA GLN A 78 -14.59 1.24 8.09
C GLN A 78 -13.96 2.07 6.96
N ALA A 79 -12.68 2.43 7.08
CA ALA A 79 -12.01 3.27 6.09
C ALA A 79 -11.73 2.50 4.79
N SER A 80 -11.91 3.18 3.66
CA SER A 80 -11.64 2.59 2.35
C SER A 80 -10.14 2.36 2.11
N GLY A 81 -9.81 1.46 1.17
CA GLY A 81 -8.43 1.27 0.73
C GLY A 81 -7.80 2.55 0.15
N HIS A 82 -8.59 3.37 -0.54
CA HIS A 82 -8.12 4.66 -1.06
C HIS A 82 -7.75 5.64 0.07
N ALA A 83 -8.55 5.68 1.14
CA ALA A 83 -8.23 6.48 2.33
C ALA A 83 -6.92 6.03 3.00
N CYS A 84 -6.70 4.72 3.07
CA CYS A 84 -5.44 4.15 3.59
C CYS A 84 -4.23 4.58 2.76
N ILE A 85 -4.30 4.50 1.42
CA ILE A 85 -3.22 4.94 0.53
C ILE A 85 -2.98 6.44 0.70
N ASN A 86 -4.04 7.25 0.72
CA ASN A 86 -3.90 8.70 0.87
C ASN A 86 -3.25 9.08 2.21
N ALA A 87 -3.65 8.42 3.30
CA ALA A 87 -3.08 8.61 4.63
C ALA A 87 -1.58 8.25 4.66
N PHE A 88 -1.21 7.10 4.11
CA PHE A 88 0.19 6.68 3.98
C PHE A 88 1.01 7.68 3.17
N CYS A 89 0.50 8.08 2.00
CA CYS A 89 1.19 9.01 1.12
C CYS A 89 1.42 10.38 1.76
N LYS A 90 0.43 10.90 2.50
CA LYS A 90 0.58 12.15 3.25
C LYS A 90 1.60 12.03 4.37
N LEU A 91 1.56 10.95 5.14
CA LEU A 91 2.41 10.79 6.30
C LEU A 91 3.88 10.54 5.93
N PHE A 92 4.13 9.77 4.87
CA PHE A 92 5.48 9.39 4.42
C PHE A 92 5.96 10.16 3.19
N LEU A 93 5.25 11.23 2.80
CA LEU A 93 5.57 12.10 1.67
C LEU A 93 5.78 11.32 0.35
N LYS A 94 4.93 10.32 0.09
CA LYS A 94 4.97 9.49 -1.12
C LYS A 94 3.90 9.94 -2.12
N ASN A 95 4.11 9.66 -3.40
CA ASN A 95 3.13 9.92 -4.44
C ASN A 95 2.05 8.81 -4.48
N ASP A 96 0.78 9.18 -4.39
CA ASP A 96 -0.39 8.30 -4.35
C ASP A 96 -0.56 7.44 -5.60
N ILE A 97 -0.33 8.00 -6.79
CA ILE A 97 -0.36 7.25 -8.05
C ILE A 97 0.71 6.16 -8.04
N SER A 98 1.92 6.48 -7.58
CA SER A 98 3.04 5.54 -7.51
C SER A 98 2.77 4.41 -6.51
N ILE A 99 2.22 4.73 -5.34
CA ILE A 99 1.84 3.72 -4.34
C ILE A 99 0.70 2.85 -4.85
N THR A 100 -0.33 3.44 -5.46
CA THR A 100 -1.45 2.67 -6.04
C THR A 100 -0.96 1.67 -7.08
N ARG A 101 -0.12 2.11 -8.02
CA ARG A 101 0.47 1.22 -9.04
C ARG A 101 1.36 0.14 -8.43
N LEU A 102 2.13 0.47 -7.40
CA LEU A 102 2.97 -0.48 -6.70
C LEU A 102 2.13 -1.58 -6.00
N VAL A 103 1.08 -1.17 -5.30
CA VAL A 103 0.13 -2.07 -4.66
C VAL A 103 -0.52 -2.97 -5.69
N GLU A 104 -1.01 -2.42 -6.81
CA GLU A 104 -1.57 -3.21 -7.91
C GLU A 104 -0.56 -4.21 -8.48
N ALA A 105 0.69 -3.78 -8.73
CA ALA A 105 1.72 -4.64 -9.28
C ALA A 105 2.10 -5.81 -8.36
N ILE A 106 2.05 -5.61 -7.05
CA ILE A 106 2.38 -6.65 -6.06
C ILE A 106 1.17 -7.49 -5.68
N GLU A 107 -0.05 -6.98 -5.79
CA GLU A 107 -1.28 -7.67 -5.33
C GLU A 107 -2.10 -8.30 -6.46
N ARG A 108 -2.00 -7.83 -7.71
CA ARG A 108 -2.72 -8.48 -8.83
C ARG A 108 -2.27 -9.91 -9.02
N SER A 109 -3.19 -10.85 -9.23
CA SER A 109 -2.84 -12.25 -9.50
C SER A 109 -2.54 -12.43 -11.00
N PRO A 110 -1.63 -13.31 -11.43
CA PRO A 110 -1.44 -13.67 -12.85
C PRO A 110 -2.72 -14.19 -13.53
N ARG A 111 -3.73 -14.62 -12.75
CA ARG A 111 -5.06 -14.99 -13.28
C ARG A 111 -5.84 -13.80 -13.85
N ASP A 112 -5.59 -12.57 -13.37
CA ASP A 112 -6.29 -11.37 -13.82
C ASP A 112 -5.77 -10.87 -15.17
N GLU A 113 -4.50 -11.14 -15.48
CA GLU A 113 -3.88 -10.78 -16.78
C GLU A 113 -4.36 -11.70 -17.91
N ARG A 114 -4.56 -13.00 -17.64
CA ARG A 114 -5.08 -13.94 -18.64
C ARG A 114 -6.52 -13.68 -19.04
N GLN A 115 -7.34 -13.07 -18.18
CA GLN A 115 -8.72 -12.70 -18.50
C GLN A 115 -8.83 -11.44 -19.36
N GLN A 116 -7.84 -10.53 -19.31
CA GLN A 116 -7.83 -9.33 -20.15
C GLN A 116 -7.41 -9.62 -21.60
N LEU A 117 -6.68 -10.72 -21.83
CA LEU A 117 -6.26 -11.15 -23.16
C LEU A 117 -7.34 -11.97 -23.91
N THR A 118 -8.40 -12.43 -23.23
CA THR A 118 -9.51 -13.20 -23.83
C THR A 118 -10.76 -12.37 -24.18
N HIS A 119 -10.73 -11.05 -23.98
CA HIS A 119 -11.86 -10.15 -24.32
C HIS A 119 -11.55 -9.18 -25.48
N ARG A 120 -10.51 -9.47 -26.26
CA ARG A 120 -10.22 -8.82 -27.55
C ARG A 120 -10.28 -9.85 -28.67
N ASP A 121 -11.48 -10.35 -28.93
CA ASP A 121 -11.86 -11.02 -30.18
C ASP A 121 -13.23 -10.49 -30.61
#